data_AF-A0A954WIH3-F1
#
_entry.id   AF-A0A954WIH3-F1
#
_cell.length_a   1.000
_cell.length_b   1.000
_cell.length_c   1.000
_cell.angle_alpha   90.00
_cell.angle_beta   90.00
_cell.angle_gamma   90.00
#
_symmetry.space_group_name_H-M   'P 1'
#
loop_
_entity.id
_entity.type
_entity.pdbx_description
1 polymer ?
#
loop_
_entity_poly.entity_id
_entity_poly.type
_entity_poly.pdbx_seq_one_letter_code
_entity_poly.pdbx_strand_id
1 'polypeptide(L)'
;MNDTTQSQSDDSSDQPKWKPLTRTQRRVFGVLVEKAKTTPDAYPMTLNGITTGCNQKSNRSPLMNLTADEVETALDQLRNMSAVAEVQGSGRVAKYRHYAYDWLGVDKTEIAVMTELLLRGEQTVGELRGRAARMEPIADLNALKPVLDSLIEKGLVVSLTPEGRGQIVTHNLYEPHEMRHLQTKVGSMAAAAADEERAASSPPSAAPVASRPTASAPVAAPTAGPDNSELLERIDDLELQVARLQEIVQQLDARLTHIES
;
A
#
# COMPACT_ATOMS: atom_id res chain seq x y z
N MET A 1 48.16 -28.19 -12.06
CA MET A 1 47.56 -26.87 -12.35
C MET A 1 46.28 -27.11 -13.13
N ASN A 2 45.12 -27.10 -12.47
CA ASN A 2 43.82 -27.05 -13.15
C ASN A 2 43.12 -25.79 -12.64
N ASP A 3 43.12 -24.78 -13.50
CA ASP A 3 42.39 -23.53 -13.35
C ASP A 3 40.91 -23.82 -13.62
N THR A 4 40.13 -24.01 -12.54
CA THR A 4 38.67 -24.03 -12.64
C THR A 4 38.20 -22.60 -12.43
N THR A 5 38.13 -21.84 -13.53
CA THR A 5 37.36 -20.61 -13.60
C THR A 5 35.90 -20.95 -13.36
N GLN A 6 35.44 -20.81 -12.11
CA GLN A 6 34.01 -20.75 -11.82
C GLN A 6 33.48 -19.47 -12.45
N SER A 7 32.78 -19.63 -13.56
CA SER A 7 31.89 -18.64 -14.14
C SER A 7 30.82 -18.28 -13.09
N GLN A 8 31.04 -17.16 -12.39
CA GLN A 8 29.96 -16.44 -11.74
C GLN A 8 29.00 -16.02 -12.85
N SER A 9 27.85 -16.67 -12.90
CA SER A 9 26.71 -16.22 -13.67
C SER A 9 26.24 -14.90 -13.06
N ASP A 10 26.55 -13.79 -13.74
CA ASP A 10 25.93 -12.49 -13.51
C ASP A 10 24.42 -12.60 -13.74
N ASP A 11 23.66 -12.85 -12.68
CA ASP A 11 22.19 -12.73 -12.63
C ASP A 11 21.79 -11.25 -12.49
N SER A 12 22.23 -10.43 -13.45
CA SER A 12 22.14 -8.96 -13.41
C SER A 12 21.01 -8.38 -14.28
N SER A 13 19.96 -9.14 -14.60
CA SER A 13 18.94 -8.67 -15.54
C SER A 13 17.52 -9.06 -15.16
N ASP A 14 16.96 -8.46 -14.11
CA ASP A 14 15.57 -7.93 -14.13
C ASP A 14 15.24 -7.13 -12.85
N GLN A 15 16.00 -6.06 -12.56
CA GLN A 15 15.55 -5.16 -11.50
C GLN A 15 14.31 -4.38 -11.99
N PRO A 16 13.19 -4.40 -11.26
CA PRO A 16 12.03 -3.62 -11.63
C PRO A 16 12.41 -2.15 -11.74
N LYS A 17 11.98 -1.49 -12.82
CA LYS A 17 12.23 -0.04 -13.02
C LYS A 17 11.60 0.82 -11.92
N TRP A 18 10.56 0.30 -11.29
CA TRP A 18 9.84 0.97 -10.23
C TRP A 18 10.57 0.83 -8.89
N LYS A 19 10.33 1.81 -8.00
CA LYS A 19 10.87 1.85 -6.64
C LYS A 19 9.72 1.89 -5.64
N PRO A 20 9.91 1.39 -4.41
CA PRO A 20 8.96 1.61 -3.32
C PRO A 20 8.64 3.10 -3.16
N LEU A 21 7.37 3.40 -2.87
CA LEU A 21 6.84 4.74 -2.74
C LEU A 21 6.33 4.98 -1.32
N THR A 22 6.67 6.14 -0.78
CA THR A 22 6.11 6.60 0.49
C THR A 22 4.60 6.82 0.37
N ARG A 23 3.90 6.86 1.51
CA ARG A 23 2.45 7.06 1.56
C ARG A 23 1.99 8.31 0.79
N THR A 24 2.72 9.42 0.93
CA THR A 24 2.44 10.70 0.23
C THR A 24 2.68 10.57 -1.27
N GLN A 25 3.80 9.95 -1.68
CA GLN A 25 4.12 9.73 -3.09
C GLN A 25 3.07 8.86 -3.78
N ARG A 26 2.62 7.77 -3.14
CA ARG A 26 1.56 6.90 -3.66
C ARG A 26 0.26 7.66 -3.90
N ARG A 27 -0.12 8.53 -2.95
CA ARG A 27 -1.30 9.39 -3.10
C ARG A 27 -1.15 10.34 -4.29
N VAL A 28 -0.05 11.08 -4.36
CA VAL A 28 0.20 12.07 -5.42
C VAL A 28 0.23 11.39 -6.80
N PHE A 29 0.94 10.28 -6.91
CA PHE A 29 1.04 9.50 -8.14
C PHE A 29 -0.32 8.92 -8.56
N GLY A 30 -1.06 8.30 -7.63
CA GLY A 30 -2.40 7.77 -7.90
C GLY A 30 -3.38 8.87 -8.35
N VAL A 31 -3.31 10.08 -7.79
CA VAL A 31 -4.14 11.21 -8.20
C VAL A 31 -3.84 11.63 -9.64
N LEU A 32 -2.56 11.74 -10.00
CA LEU A 32 -2.16 12.09 -11.38
C LEU A 32 -2.71 11.07 -12.39
N VAL A 33 -2.60 9.79 -12.08
CA VAL A 33 -3.07 8.72 -12.97
C VAL A 33 -4.61 8.67 -13.04
N GLU A 34 -5.29 8.78 -11.90
CA GLU A 34 -6.77 8.83 -11.83
C GLU A 34 -7.31 9.97 -12.70
N LYS A 35 -6.74 11.16 -12.57
CA LYS A 35 -7.20 12.36 -13.27
C LYS A 35 -6.83 12.36 -14.75
N ALA A 36 -5.71 11.76 -15.13
CA ALA A 36 -5.38 11.55 -16.54
C ALA A 36 -6.45 10.70 -17.26
N LYS A 37 -7.01 9.68 -16.59
CA LYS A 37 -8.05 8.81 -17.15
C LYS A 37 -9.45 9.39 -17.05
N THR A 38 -9.81 9.97 -15.91
CA THR A 38 -11.20 10.39 -15.63
C THR A 38 -11.50 11.83 -16.04
N THR A 39 -10.48 12.69 -16.11
CA THR A 39 -10.62 14.12 -16.43
C THR A 39 -9.48 14.56 -17.36
N PRO A 40 -9.40 14.03 -18.60
CA PRO A 40 -8.29 14.30 -19.51
C PRO A 40 -8.15 15.78 -19.86
N ASP A 41 -9.25 16.54 -19.89
CA ASP A 41 -9.24 17.99 -20.17
C ASP A 41 -8.48 18.81 -19.12
N ALA A 42 -8.40 18.31 -17.89
CA ALA A 42 -7.69 18.95 -16.78
C ALA A 42 -6.22 18.49 -16.66
N TYR A 43 -5.76 17.61 -17.55
CA TYR A 43 -4.44 17.01 -17.54
C TYR A 43 -3.55 17.57 -18.66
N PRO A 44 -2.26 17.88 -18.43
CA PRO A 44 -1.50 17.74 -17.18
C PRO A 44 -1.93 18.74 -16.09
N MET A 45 -1.78 18.32 -14.82
CA MET A 45 -2.34 19.03 -13.66
C MET A 45 -1.35 20.00 -13.01
N THR A 46 -1.85 21.10 -12.44
CA THR A 46 -1.05 22.02 -11.61
C THR A 46 -0.88 21.48 -10.19
N LEU A 47 0.10 22.01 -9.44
CA LEU A 47 0.32 21.65 -8.03
C LEU A 47 -0.97 21.74 -7.20
N ASN A 48 -1.70 22.85 -7.29
CA ASN A 48 -2.97 23.05 -6.58
C ASN A 48 -4.05 22.00 -6.94
N GLY A 49 -4.12 21.62 -8.22
CA GLY A 49 -5.04 20.57 -8.67
C GLY A 49 -4.70 19.22 -8.07
N ILE A 50 -3.41 18.90 -7.96
CA ILE A 50 -2.92 17.67 -7.36
C ILE A 50 -3.19 17.66 -5.85
N THR A 51 -2.88 18.75 -5.13
CA THR A 51 -3.17 18.89 -3.69
C THR A 51 -4.66 18.73 -3.41
N THR A 52 -5.53 19.38 -4.19
CA THR A 52 -6.98 19.22 -4.08
C THR A 52 -7.41 17.77 -4.32
N GLY A 53 -6.83 17.11 -5.34
CA GLY A 53 -7.07 15.71 -5.64
C GLY A 53 -6.62 14.74 -4.54
N CYS A 54 -5.52 15.05 -3.84
CA CYS A 54 -4.99 14.24 -2.75
C CYS A 54 -5.90 14.25 -1.51
N ASN A 55 -6.56 15.38 -1.27
CA ASN A 55 -7.37 15.65 -0.08
C ASN A 55 -8.89 15.44 -0.33
N GLN A 56 -9.28 14.80 -1.44
CA GLN A 56 -10.68 14.50 -1.72
C GLN A 56 -11.28 13.55 -0.65
N LYS A 57 -12.52 13.81 -0.25
CA LYS A 57 -13.24 12.97 0.73
C LYS A 57 -13.71 11.63 0.15
N SER A 58 -13.89 11.57 -1.16
CA SER A 58 -14.29 10.35 -1.87
C SER A 58 -13.09 9.72 -2.55
N ASN A 59 -13.16 8.40 -2.72
CA ASN A 59 -12.15 7.62 -3.42
C ASN A 59 -10.72 7.70 -2.84
N ARG A 60 -10.60 7.99 -1.55
CA ARG A 60 -9.33 8.00 -0.81
C ARG A 60 -9.47 7.17 0.45
N SER A 61 -8.51 6.28 0.68
CA SER A 61 -8.36 5.60 1.95
C SER A 61 -6.86 5.42 2.25
N PRO A 62 -6.35 5.92 3.38
CA PRO A 62 -7.04 6.76 4.36
C PRO A 62 -7.22 8.20 3.83
N LEU A 63 -8.11 8.98 4.45
CA LEU A 63 -8.16 10.41 4.18
C LEU A 63 -6.83 11.07 4.56
N MET A 64 -6.42 12.07 3.78
CA MET A 64 -5.21 12.86 4.01
C MET A 64 -5.56 14.33 3.96
N ASN A 65 -4.71 15.14 4.59
CA ASN A 65 -4.75 16.60 4.49
C ASN A 65 -3.34 17.10 4.18
N LEU A 66 -2.89 16.83 2.96
CA LEU A 66 -1.56 17.21 2.50
C LEU A 66 -1.52 18.71 2.20
N THR A 67 -0.42 19.35 2.59
CA THR A 67 -0.09 20.73 2.23
C THR A 67 0.46 20.80 0.79
N ALA A 68 0.56 22.00 0.23
CA ALA A 68 1.18 22.19 -1.08
C ALA A 68 2.66 21.77 -1.08
N ASP A 69 3.40 22.13 -0.03
CA ASP A 69 4.83 21.84 0.13
C ASP A 69 5.11 20.33 0.23
N GLU A 70 4.26 19.58 0.94
CA GLU A 70 4.36 18.12 1.01
C GLU A 70 4.12 17.47 -0.36
N VAL A 71 3.16 17.99 -1.13
CA VAL A 71 2.87 17.51 -2.48
C VAL A 71 4.00 17.86 -3.44
N GLU A 72 4.56 19.06 -3.36
CA GLU A 72 5.70 19.50 -4.17
C GLU A 72 6.93 18.64 -3.89
N THR A 73 7.26 18.43 -2.62
CA THR A 73 8.36 17.54 -2.20
C THR A 73 8.17 16.12 -2.76
N ALA A 74 6.94 15.58 -2.69
CA ALA A 74 6.63 14.27 -3.25
C ALA A 74 6.74 14.24 -4.78
N LEU A 75 6.35 15.30 -5.48
CA LEU A 75 6.50 15.42 -6.93
C LEU A 75 7.97 15.43 -7.35
N ASP A 76 8.82 16.17 -6.64
CA ASP A 76 10.25 16.21 -6.94
C ASP A 76 10.93 14.85 -6.71
N GLN A 77 10.55 14.16 -5.64
CA GLN A 77 11.00 12.78 -5.40
C GLN A 77 10.53 11.84 -6.52
N LEU A 78 9.27 11.92 -6.94
CA LEU A 78 8.73 11.12 -8.06
C LEU A 78 9.39 11.45 -9.41
N ARG A 79 9.80 12.70 -9.63
CA ARG A 79 10.57 13.13 -10.80
C ARG A 79 11.97 12.51 -10.81
N ASN A 80 12.64 12.49 -9.66
CA ASN A 80 13.94 11.84 -9.51
C ASN A 80 13.86 10.32 -9.80
N MET A 81 12.69 9.72 -9.62
CA MET A 81 12.40 8.32 -9.97
C MET A 81 11.93 8.13 -11.42
N SER A 82 11.82 9.19 -12.21
CA SER A 82 11.24 9.19 -13.57
C SER A 82 9.78 8.73 -13.65
N ALA A 83 9.06 8.71 -12.52
CA ALA A 83 7.64 8.34 -12.47
C ALA A 83 6.73 9.49 -12.93
N VAL A 84 7.19 10.74 -12.76
CA VAL A 84 6.48 11.97 -13.09
C VAL A 84 7.43 12.92 -13.84
N ALA A 85 6.89 13.74 -14.73
CA ALA A 85 7.59 14.88 -15.31
C ALA A 85 6.80 16.17 -15.16
N GLU A 86 7.54 17.25 -14.99
CA GLU A 86 7.04 18.60 -15.18
C GLU A 86 6.98 18.90 -16.69
N VAL A 87 5.84 19.38 -17.14
CA VAL A 87 5.60 19.82 -18.51
C VAL A 87 5.76 21.33 -18.53
N GLN A 88 6.83 21.80 -19.17
CA GLN A 88 6.99 23.21 -19.49
C GLN A 88 6.01 23.59 -20.60
N GLY A 89 4.93 24.28 -20.22
CA GLY A 89 3.97 24.85 -21.15
C GLY A 89 4.19 26.35 -21.36
N SER A 90 3.42 26.96 -22.26
CA SER A 90 3.43 28.41 -22.51
C SER A 90 2.92 29.27 -21.33
N GLY A 91 2.43 28.65 -20.25
CA GLY A 91 1.88 29.34 -19.08
C GLY A 91 2.89 29.47 -17.94
N ARG A 92 2.64 30.42 -17.02
CA ARG A 92 3.51 30.66 -15.84
C ARG A 92 3.44 29.58 -14.76
N VAL A 93 2.45 28.67 -14.83
CA VAL A 93 2.19 27.68 -13.78
C VAL A 93 2.72 26.32 -14.22
N ALA A 94 3.59 25.72 -13.40
CA ALA A 94 4.09 24.37 -13.60
C ALA A 94 2.93 23.36 -13.66
N LYS A 95 3.01 22.44 -14.62
CA LYS A 95 2.07 21.33 -14.79
C LYS A 95 2.82 20.01 -14.73
N TYR A 96 2.20 18.97 -14.21
CA TYR A 96 2.81 17.66 -14.02
C TYR A 96 2.04 16.58 -14.76
N ARG A 97 2.79 15.63 -15.31
CA ARG A 97 2.30 14.42 -15.98
C ARG A 97 2.96 13.17 -15.40
N HIS A 98 2.24 12.07 -15.31
CA HIS A 98 2.79 10.76 -14.97
C HIS A 98 3.40 10.04 -16.18
N TYR A 99 4.35 9.15 -15.93
CA TYR A 99 4.88 8.14 -16.85
C TYR A 99 4.58 6.72 -16.40
N ALA A 100 3.51 6.54 -15.62
CA ALA A 100 3.12 5.26 -15.04
C ALA A 100 3.13 4.05 -15.99
N TYR A 101 2.73 4.21 -17.26
CA TYR A 101 2.75 3.12 -18.25
C TYR A 101 4.16 2.56 -18.45
N ASP A 102 5.13 3.42 -18.74
CA ASP A 102 6.51 3.03 -18.98
C ASP A 102 7.27 2.71 -17.69
N TRP A 103 6.93 3.41 -16.61
CA TRP A 103 7.59 3.26 -15.31
C TRP A 103 7.22 1.94 -14.62
N LEU A 104 5.94 1.53 -14.70
CA LEU A 104 5.47 0.26 -14.15
C LEU A 104 5.46 -0.88 -15.18
N GLY A 105 5.54 -0.59 -16.48
CA GLY A 105 5.40 -1.61 -17.53
C GLY A 105 3.98 -2.17 -17.62
N VAL A 106 2.96 -1.31 -17.49
CA VAL A 106 1.54 -1.70 -17.39
C VAL A 106 0.71 -1.20 -18.56
N ASP A 107 -0.38 -1.91 -18.86
CA ASP A 107 -1.39 -1.52 -19.83
C ASP A 107 -2.47 -0.59 -19.24
N LYS A 108 -3.48 -0.25 -20.06
CA LYS A 108 -4.57 0.67 -19.70
C LYS A 108 -5.52 0.13 -18.62
N THR A 109 -5.69 -1.17 -18.52
CA THR A 109 -6.57 -1.82 -17.55
C THR A 109 -5.80 -2.08 -16.25
N GLU A 110 -4.58 -2.58 -16.38
CA GLU A 110 -3.63 -2.80 -15.28
C GLU A 110 -3.36 -1.52 -14.49
N ILE A 111 -3.13 -0.39 -15.19
CA ILE A 111 -2.90 0.89 -14.52
C ILE A 111 -4.14 1.36 -13.74
N ALA A 112 -5.36 1.06 -14.19
CA ALA A 112 -6.59 1.41 -13.48
C ALA A 112 -6.70 0.60 -12.16
N VAL A 113 -6.37 -0.69 -12.21
CA VAL A 113 -6.30 -1.55 -11.02
C VAL A 113 -5.23 -1.03 -10.05
N MET A 114 -4.02 -0.74 -10.54
CA MET A 114 -2.94 -0.18 -9.73
C MET A 114 -3.32 1.14 -9.07
N THR A 115 -3.95 2.04 -9.83
CA THR A 115 -4.38 3.35 -9.30
C THR A 115 -5.38 3.20 -8.17
N GLU A 116 -6.33 2.28 -8.29
CA GLU A 116 -7.31 2.03 -7.24
C GLU A 116 -6.66 1.49 -5.96
N LEU A 117 -5.69 0.58 -6.09
CA LEU A 117 -4.92 0.07 -4.96
C LEU A 117 -4.05 1.16 -4.32
N LEU A 118 -3.42 2.04 -5.12
CA LEU A 118 -2.60 3.14 -4.59
C LEU A 118 -3.43 4.18 -3.81
N LEU A 119 -4.68 4.42 -4.24
CA LEU A 119 -5.54 5.44 -3.63
C LEU A 119 -6.29 4.94 -2.39
N ARG A 120 -6.53 3.62 -2.28
CA ARG A 120 -7.33 3.05 -1.18
C ARG A 120 -6.69 1.90 -0.40
N GLY A 121 -5.53 1.42 -0.82
CA GLY A 121 -4.86 0.27 -0.20
C GLY A 121 -5.51 -1.06 -0.56
N GLU A 122 -5.41 -1.99 0.39
CA GLU A 122 -5.88 -3.37 0.28
C GLU A 122 -7.40 -3.44 0.08
N GLN A 123 -7.82 -4.23 -0.92
CA GLN A 123 -9.22 -4.34 -1.32
C GLN A 123 -9.56 -5.76 -1.73
N THR A 124 -10.83 -6.13 -1.59
CA THR A 124 -11.31 -7.39 -2.17
C THR A 124 -11.33 -7.29 -3.69
N VAL A 125 -11.08 -8.40 -4.39
CA VAL A 125 -11.14 -8.47 -5.86
C VAL A 125 -12.51 -7.99 -6.40
N GLY A 126 -13.59 -8.27 -5.66
CA GLY A 126 -14.95 -7.82 -6.00
C GLY A 126 -15.12 -6.29 -5.99
N GLU A 127 -14.63 -5.62 -4.94
CA GLU A 127 -14.64 -4.16 -4.85
C GLU A 127 -13.72 -3.53 -5.90
N LEU A 128 -12.54 -4.11 -6.09
CA LEU A 128 -11.50 -3.62 -6.99
C LEU A 128 -12.04 -3.53 -8.43
N ARG A 129 -12.72 -4.57 -8.90
CA ARG A 129 -13.37 -4.57 -10.24
C ARG A 129 -14.30 -3.37 -10.41
N GLY A 130 -15.19 -3.13 -9.44
CA GLY A 130 -16.19 -2.08 -9.54
C GLY A 130 -15.63 -0.67 -9.45
N ARG A 131 -14.56 -0.48 -8.69
CA ARG A 131 -13.93 0.83 -8.52
C ARG A 131 -12.98 1.15 -9.69
N ALA A 132 -12.16 0.19 -10.11
CA ALA A 132 -11.28 0.33 -11.28
C ALA A 132 -12.07 0.53 -12.59
N ALA A 133 -13.26 -0.06 -12.71
CA ALA A 133 -14.16 0.10 -13.86
C ALA A 133 -14.53 1.56 -14.18
N ARG A 134 -14.36 2.50 -13.23
CA ARG A 134 -14.60 3.94 -13.43
C ARG A 134 -13.50 4.61 -14.26
N MET A 135 -12.30 4.03 -14.25
CA MET A 135 -11.13 4.54 -14.98
C MET A 135 -10.92 3.82 -16.31
N GLU A 136 -11.16 2.51 -16.34
CA GLU A 136 -11.10 1.69 -17.55
C GLU A 136 -12.19 0.61 -17.47
N PRO A 137 -13.02 0.39 -18.49
CA PRO A 137 -14.10 -0.60 -18.42
C PRO A 137 -13.61 -2.04 -18.16
N ILE A 138 -14.16 -2.69 -17.14
CA ILE A 138 -13.90 -4.11 -16.81
C ILE A 138 -15.25 -4.83 -16.71
N ALA A 139 -15.50 -5.74 -17.64
CA ALA A 139 -16.81 -6.37 -17.83
C ALA A 139 -17.26 -7.15 -16.58
N ASP A 140 -16.43 -8.06 -16.10
CA ASP A 140 -16.74 -8.95 -14.97
C ASP A 140 -15.47 -9.36 -14.21
N LEU A 141 -15.62 -10.26 -13.24
CA LEU A 141 -14.48 -10.81 -12.48
C LEU A 141 -13.59 -11.72 -13.33
N ASN A 142 -14.13 -12.36 -14.38
CA ASN A 142 -13.35 -13.20 -15.28
C ASN A 142 -12.39 -12.37 -16.14
N ALA A 143 -12.80 -11.14 -16.50
CA ALA A 143 -11.96 -10.17 -17.18
C ALA A 143 -10.90 -9.54 -16.24
N LEU A 144 -11.20 -9.40 -14.95
CA LEU A 144 -10.25 -8.85 -13.97
C LEU A 144 -9.14 -9.86 -13.60
N LYS A 145 -9.47 -11.15 -13.50
CA LYS A 145 -8.50 -12.18 -13.10
C LYS A 145 -7.19 -12.17 -13.92
N PRO A 146 -7.21 -12.24 -15.27
CA PRO A 146 -5.97 -12.23 -16.04
C PRO A 146 -5.17 -10.92 -15.89
N VAL A 147 -5.85 -9.79 -15.63
CA VAL A 147 -5.19 -8.51 -15.34
C VAL A 147 -4.46 -8.56 -13.99
N LEU A 148 -5.08 -9.17 -12.97
CA LEU A 148 -4.44 -9.37 -11.68
C LEU A 148 -3.29 -10.37 -11.76
N ASP A 149 -3.46 -11.47 -12.47
CA ASP A 149 -2.43 -12.49 -12.67
C ASP A 149 -1.19 -11.87 -13.35
N SER A 150 -1.38 -11.06 -14.39
CA SER A 150 -0.31 -10.29 -15.05
C SER A 150 0.36 -9.29 -14.10
N LEU A 151 -0.40 -8.58 -13.27
CA LEU A 151 0.16 -7.65 -12.29
C LEU A 151 0.95 -8.36 -11.17
N ILE A 152 0.54 -9.57 -10.78
CA ILE A 152 1.25 -10.41 -9.82
C ILE A 152 2.55 -10.93 -10.42
N GLU A 153 2.53 -11.38 -11.68
CA GLU A 153 3.71 -11.83 -12.41
C GLU A 153 4.74 -10.70 -12.57
N LYS A 154 4.28 -9.46 -12.81
CA LYS A 154 5.11 -8.24 -12.84
C LYS A 154 5.61 -7.80 -11.45
N GLY A 155 5.20 -8.49 -10.38
CA GLY A 155 5.56 -8.14 -9.00
C GLY A 155 4.95 -6.82 -8.52
N LEU A 156 3.89 -6.32 -9.16
CA LEU A 156 3.23 -5.05 -8.82
C LEU A 156 2.07 -5.22 -7.85
N VAL A 157 1.46 -6.41 -7.80
CA VAL A 157 0.35 -6.77 -6.92
C VAL A 157 0.71 -8.02 -6.12
N VAL A 158 0.25 -8.08 -4.89
CA VAL A 158 0.42 -9.22 -3.98
C VAL A 158 -0.94 -9.62 -3.42
N SER A 159 -1.24 -10.91 -3.45
CA SER A 159 -2.39 -11.49 -2.76
C SER A 159 -2.09 -11.62 -1.28
N LEU A 160 -2.90 -10.99 -0.44
CA LEU A 160 -2.75 -11.01 1.02
C LEU A 160 -3.47 -12.21 1.66
N THR A 161 -4.50 -12.73 0.98
CA THR A 161 -5.25 -13.91 1.39
C THR A 161 -5.19 -14.99 0.30
N PRO A 162 -5.43 -16.27 0.64
CA PRO A 162 -5.55 -17.34 -0.36
C PRO A 162 -6.61 -17.03 -1.42
N GLU A 163 -6.46 -17.65 -2.59
CA GLU A 163 -7.46 -17.57 -3.65
C GLU A 163 -8.79 -18.17 -3.21
N GLY A 164 -9.88 -17.43 -3.38
CA GLY A 164 -11.20 -17.84 -2.91
C GLY A 164 -12.21 -16.71 -2.88
N ARG A 165 -13.36 -16.95 -2.25
CA ARG A 165 -14.36 -15.90 -2.00
C ARG A 165 -13.76 -14.87 -1.05
N GLY A 166 -13.81 -13.60 -1.45
CA GLY A 166 -13.30 -12.50 -0.63
C GLY A 166 -11.77 -12.32 -0.69
N GLN A 167 -11.09 -12.84 -1.71
CA GLN A 167 -9.66 -12.62 -1.91
C GLN A 167 -9.30 -11.13 -1.81
N ILE A 168 -8.35 -10.80 -0.94
CA ILE A 168 -7.83 -9.45 -0.72
C ILE A 168 -6.48 -9.33 -1.42
N VAL A 169 -6.32 -8.26 -2.20
CA VAL A 169 -5.09 -7.93 -2.92
C VAL A 169 -4.63 -6.54 -2.56
N THR A 170 -3.32 -6.31 -2.67
CA THR A 170 -2.70 -4.99 -2.47
C THR A 170 -1.58 -4.74 -3.48
N HIS A 171 -1.14 -3.50 -3.63
CA HIS A 171 0.00 -3.16 -4.50
C HIS A 171 1.33 -3.49 -3.81
N ASN A 172 2.42 -3.70 -4.57
CA ASN A 172 3.75 -4.00 -4.03
C ASN A 172 4.67 -2.77 -3.88
N LEU A 173 4.19 -1.58 -4.22
CA LEU A 173 4.96 -0.33 -4.10
C LEU A 173 5.09 0.20 -2.64
N TYR A 174 4.78 -0.62 -1.63
CA TYR A 174 5.02 -0.23 -0.23
C TYR A 174 6.51 -0.31 0.10
N GLU A 175 6.94 0.42 1.12
CA GLU A 175 8.25 0.17 1.71
C GLU A 175 8.30 -1.24 2.35
N PRO A 176 9.46 -1.92 2.37
CA PRO A 176 9.55 -3.30 2.85
C PRO A 176 9.06 -3.52 4.29
N HIS A 177 9.11 -2.49 5.13
CA HIS A 177 8.60 -2.54 6.49
C HIS A 177 7.07 -2.42 6.52
N GLU A 178 6.48 -1.51 5.74
CA GLU A 178 5.03 -1.35 5.62
C GLU A 178 4.36 -2.62 5.08
N MET A 179 4.98 -3.26 4.07
CA MET A 179 4.46 -4.51 3.49
C MET A 179 4.38 -5.63 4.54
N ARG A 180 5.43 -5.80 5.35
CA ARG A 180 5.44 -6.78 6.44
C ARG A 180 4.34 -6.52 7.47
N HIS A 181 4.18 -5.26 7.89
CA HIS A 181 3.10 -4.90 8.82
C HIS A 181 1.72 -5.18 8.24
N LEU A 182 1.50 -4.91 6.96
CA LEU A 182 0.23 -5.18 6.29
C LEU A 182 -0.07 -6.68 6.22
N GLN A 183 0.93 -7.50 5.87
CA GLN A 183 0.79 -8.96 5.84
C GLN A 183 0.47 -9.53 7.23
N THR A 184 1.12 -9.06 8.29
CA THR A 184 0.81 -9.49 9.66
C THR A 184 -0.60 -9.08 10.08
N LYS A 185 -1.02 -7.84 9.77
CA LYS A 185 -2.37 -7.34 10.08
C LYS A 185 -3.46 -8.14 9.36
N VAL A 186 -3.27 -8.45 8.08
CA VAL A 186 -4.26 -9.20 7.31
C VAL A 186 -4.22 -10.68 7.68
N GLY A 187 -3.04 -11.23 7.98
CA GLY A 187 -2.88 -12.58 8.50
C GLY A 187 -3.60 -12.79 9.83
N SER A 188 -3.52 -11.83 10.76
CA SER A 188 -4.26 -11.90 12.03
C SER A 188 -5.78 -11.77 11.85
N MET A 189 -6.23 -10.91 10.92
CA MET A 189 -7.65 -10.81 10.56
C MET A 189 -8.16 -12.07 9.86
N ALA A 190 -7.36 -12.67 8.99
CA ALA A 190 -7.71 -13.91 8.29
C ALA A 190 -7.74 -15.11 9.26
N ALA A 191 -6.83 -15.16 10.23
CA ALA A 191 -6.85 -16.16 11.30
C ALA A 191 -8.10 -16.04 12.17
N ALA A 192 -8.47 -14.81 12.58
CA ALA A 192 -9.69 -14.56 13.33
C ALA A 192 -10.97 -14.94 12.54
N ALA A 193 -11.03 -14.61 11.25
CA ALA A 193 -12.15 -14.98 10.39
C ALA A 193 -12.24 -16.50 10.18
N ALA A 194 -11.10 -17.19 10.06
CA ALA A 194 -11.06 -18.64 9.95
C ALA A 194 -11.52 -19.34 11.24
N ASP A 195 -11.18 -18.81 12.41
CA ASP A 195 -11.67 -19.32 13.70
C ASP A 195 -13.19 -19.11 13.86
N GLU A 196 -13.72 -17.96 13.42
CA GLU A 196 -15.18 -17.72 13.39
C GLU A 196 -15.91 -18.65 12.41
N GLU A 197 -15.36 -18.88 11.21
CA GLU A 197 -15.96 -19.77 10.22
C GLU A 197 -15.89 -21.25 10.64
N ARG A 198 -14.87 -21.63 11.41
CA ARG A 198 -14.74 -22.96 12.03
C ARG A 198 -15.72 -23.14 13.20
N ALA A 199 -16.01 -22.07 13.95
CA ALA A 199 -17.07 -22.07 14.95
C ALA A 199 -18.47 -22.15 14.33
N ALA A 200 -18.69 -21.48 13.19
CA ALA A 200 -19.98 -21.46 12.49
C ALA A 200 -20.30 -22.73 11.68
N SER A 201 -19.29 -23.52 11.29
CA SER A 201 -19.46 -24.78 10.55
C SER A 201 -19.65 -26.02 11.43
N SER A 202 -19.73 -25.85 12.76
CA SER A 202 -20.08 -26.93 13.69
C SER A 202 -21.61 -27.18 13.69
N PRO A 203 -22.08 -28.42 13.48
CA PRO A 203 -23.51 -28.70 13.42
C PRO A 203 -24.18 -28.61 14.81
N PRO A 204 -25.44 -28.16 14.91
CA PRO A 204 -26.16 -28.11 16.18
C PRO A 204 -26.61 -29.53 16.56
N SER A 205 -25.97 -30.12 17.57
CA SER A 205 -26.48 -31.34 18.21
C SER A 205 -27.57 -30.98 19.23
N ALA A 206 -28.63 -31.78 19.22
CA ALA A 206 -29.95 -31.53 19.78
C ALA A 206 -30.00 -31.23 21.29
N ALA A 207 -30.99 -30.41 21.66
CA ALA A 207 -31.45 -30.20 23.04
C ALA A 207 -32.01 -31.49 23.68
N PRO A 208 -32.13 -31.54 25.03
CA PRO A 208 -33.46 -31.35 25.61
C PRO A 208 -33.48 -30.42 26.86
N VAL A 209 -34.67 -30.34 27.47
CA VAL A 209 -35.32 -29.16 28.05
C VAL A 209 -35.30 -29.12 29.59
N ALA A 210 -35.42 -27.89 30.15
CA ALA A 210 -35.81 -27.49 31.53
C ALA A 210 -34.75 -27.66 32.64
N SER A 211 -34.46 -26.72 33.55
CA SER A 211 -35.30 -25.73 34.23
C SER A 211 -34.44 -24.57 34.80
N ARG A 212 -35.01 -23.37 34.93
CA ARG A 212 -34.50 -22.19 35.69
C ARG A 212 -35.40 -22.02 36.95
N PRO A 213 -35.11 -21.19 37.99
CA PRO A 213 -33.96 -20.33 38.30
C PRO A 213 -33.40 -20.63 39.73
N THR A 214 -32.28 -20.10 40.25
CA THR A 214 -31.93 -18.71 40.65
C THR A 214 -30.49 -18.71 41.18
N ALA A 215 -29.66 -17.71 40.87
CA ALA A 215 -28.72 -17.05 41.81
C ALA A 215 -27.80 -16.07 41.06
N SER A 216 -27.42 -15.04 41.79
CA SER A 216 -26.75 -13.80 41.40
C SER A 216 -25.48 -13.90 40.56
N ALA A 217 -25.29 -12.83 39.77
CA ALA A 217 -24.02 -12.41 39.17
C ALA A 217 -22.86 -12.39 40.18
N PRO A 218 -21.63 -12.56 39.67
CA PRO A 218 -20.81 -11.36 39.53
C PRO A 218 -20.28 -11.18 38.10
N VAL A 219 -20.01 -9.92 37.78
CA VAL A 219 -19.46 -9.41 36.53
C VAL A 219 -18.06 -10.03 36.31
N ALA A 220 -17.94 -10.88 35.29
CA ALA A 220 -16.65 -11.39 34.81
C ALA A 220 -16.08 -10.41 33.78
N ALA A 221 -14.82 -10.03 34.01
CA ALA A 221 -14.01 -9.14 33.20
C ALA A 221 -13.83 -9.63 31.76
N PRO A 222 -13.58 -8.72 30.80
CA PRO A 222 -13.37 -9.08 29.39
C PRO A 222 -12.07 -9.86 29.22
N THR A 223 -12.19 -10.92 28.42
CA THR A 223 -11.13 -11.80 27.95
C THR A 223 -10.01 -11.03 27.26
N ALA A 224 -8.78 -11.32 27.66
CA ALA A 224 -7.55 -10.76 27.10
C ALA A 224 -7.54 -10.84 25.56
N GLY A 225 -7.36 -9.69 24.90
CA GLY A 225 -6.98 -9.62 23.49
C GLY A 225 -5.56 -10.16 23.27
N PRO A 226 -5.06 -10.18 22.01
CA PRO A 226 -3.71 -10.65 21.70
C PRO A 226 -2.68 -9.93 22.58
N ASP A 227 -1.65 -10.65 23.02
CA ASP A 227 -0.65 -10.22 24.02
C ASP A 227 -0.05 -8.84 23.70
N ASN A 228 -0.72 -7.79 24.20
CA ASN A 228 -0.26 -6.40 24.09
C ASN A 228 1.08 -6.19 24.80
N SER A 229 1.49 -7.12 25.66
CA SER A 229 2.79 -7.08 26.35
C SER A 229 3.96 -7.15 25.37
N GLU A 230 3.88 -7.99 24.34
CA GLU A 230 4.95 -8.12 23.33
C GLU A 230 5.03 -6.86 22.43
N LEU A 231 3.87 -6.26 22.15
CA LEU A 231 3.81 -5.00 21.40
C LEU A 231 4.35 -3.82 22.20
N LEU A 232 4.04 -3.75 23.50
CA LEU A 232 4.58 -2.71 24.38
C LEU A 232 6.09 -2.84 24.54
N GLU A 233 6.59 -4.07 24.71
CA GLU A 233 8.04 -4.34 24.76
C GLU A 233 8.74 -3.96 23.44
N ARG A 234 8.08 -4.21 22.30
CA ARG A 234 8.61 -3.81 21.00
C ARG A 234 8.61 -2.29 20.80
N ILE A 235 7.62 -1.59 21.33
CA ILE A 235 7.57 -0.12 21.31
C ILE A 235 8.72 0.44 22.16
N ASP A 236 8.93 -0.08 23.37
CA ASP A 236 10.01 0.37 24.25
C ASP A 236 11.40 0.14 23.63
N ASP A 237 11.63 -1.02 23.00
CA ASP A 237 12.89 -1.31 22.28
C ASP A 237 13.08 -0.36 21.08
N LEU A 238 12.02 -0.08 20.33
CA LEU A 238 12.07 0.85 19.19
C LEU A 238 12.33 2.29 19.64
N GLU A 239 11.72 2.74 20.73
CA GLU A 239 11.97 4.07 21.31
C GLU A 239 13.44 4.22 21.75
N LEU A 240 14.01 3.19 22.38
CA LEU A 240 15.44 3.16 22.73
C LEU A 240 16.35 3.18 21.50
N GLN A 241 15.99 2.46 20.43
CA GLN A 241 16.75 2.46 19.18
C GLN A 241 16.70 3.83 18.49
N VAL A 242 15.54 4.48 18.47
CA VAL A 242 15.39 5.84 17.92
C VAL A 242 16.22 6.84 18.70
N ALA A 243 16.17 6.81 20.04
CA ALA A 243 16.98 7.68 20.88
C ALA A 243 18.49 7.51 20.60
N ARG A 244 18.95 6.26 20.46
CA ARG A 244 20.35 5.96 20.13
C ARG A 244 20.74 6.47 18.74
N LEU A 245 19.89 6.27 17.74
CA LEU A 245 20.17 6.76 16.38
C LEU A 245 20.20 8.28 16.33
N GLN A 246 19.32 8.97 17.06
CA GLN A 246 19.33 10.42 17.18
C GLN A 246 20.64 10.93 17.81
N GLU A 247 21.13 10.26 18.86
CA GLU A 247 22.41 10.60 19.49
C GLU A 247 23.58 10.41 18.51
N ILE A 248 23.61 9.30 17.76
CA ILE A 248 24.63 9.05 16.74
C ILE A 248 24.59 10.12 15.65
N VAL A 249 23.40 10.50 15.18
CA VAL A 249 23.25 11.56 14.17
C VAL A 249 23.76 12.91 14.70
N GLN A 250 23.43 13.28 15.94
CA GLN A 250 23.94 14.51 16.57
C GLN A 250 25.47 14.49 16.71
N GLN A 251 26.05 13.35 17.09
CA GLN A 251 27.51 13.21 17.19
C GLN A 251 28.19 13.31 15.82
N LEU A 252 27.59 12.73 14.77
CA LEU A 252 28.12 12.82 13.41
C LEU A 252 28.04 14.25 12.87
N ASP A 253 26.94 14.96 13.12
CA ASP A 253 26.74 16.36 12.73
C ASP A 253 27.75 17.29 13.44
N ALA A 254 27.96 17.08 14.75
CA ALA A 254 28.98 17.80 15.52
C ALA A 254 30.42 17.53 15.01
N ARG A 255 30.69 16.31 14.52
CA ARG A 255 31.99 15.98 13.91
C ARG A 255 32.15 16.59 12.52
N LEU A 256 31.09 16.65 11.73
CA LEU A 256 31.12 17.25 10.40
C LEU A 256 31.39 18.76 10.50
N THR A 257 30.66 19.45 11.38
CA THR A 257 30.85 20.89 11.65
C THR A 257 32.25 21.23 12.18
N HIS A 258 32.87 20.33 12.94
CA HIS A 258 34.25 20.50 13.39
C HIS A 258 35.32 20.28 12.30
N ILE A 259 35.02 19.50 11.27
CA ILE A 259 35.92 19.27 10.11
C ILE A 259 35.80 20.40 9.09
N GLU A 260 34.63 21.06 9.01
CA GLU A 260 34.35 22.16 8.08
C GLU A 260 34.76 23.55 8.60
N SER A 261 35.22 23.69 9.86
CA SER A 261 35.83 24.91 10.42
C SER A 261 37.36 24.86 10.39
#